data_AF-A0A533I7I1-F1
#
_entry.id   AF-A0A533I7I1-F1
#
_cell.length_a   1.000
_cell.length_b   1.000
_cell.length_c   1.000
_cell.angle_alpha   90.00
_cell.angle_beta   90.00
_cell.angle_gamma   90.00
#
_symmetry.space_group_name_H-M   'P 1'
#
loop_
_entity.id
_entity.type
_entity.pdbx_description
1 polymer ?
#
loop_
_entity_poly.entity_id
_entity_poly.type
_entity_poly.pdbx_seq_one_letter_code
_entity_poly.pdbx_strand_id
1 'polypeptide(L)'
;MTELKLPPKGEIAAFLLAFIAGAAAAGAVYYLGVIGMLGTPGAMNVGYLLTVMSPLAGLSVFQLLFGMTGRWRGWRFWAVALPVVYLIISGLFVLALQGMLQMTVALPVAAVLVLLAGIWGLSLTQPQD
;
A
#
# COMPACT_ATOMS: atom_id res chain seq x y z
N MET A 1 -12.05 -25.29 5.28
CA MET A 1 -12.47 -24.09 6.03
C MET A 1 -11.28 -23.63 6.85
N THR A 2 -10.66 -22.53 6.47
CA THR A 2 -9.52 -21.96 7.20
C THR A 2 -10.07 -21.19 8.40
N GLU A 3 -9.81 -21.63 9.63
CA GLU A 3 -10.22 -20.88 10.82
C GLU A 3 -9.53 -19.52 10.84
N LEU A 4 -10.32 -18.44 10.92
CA LEU A 4 -9.83 -17.08 11.00
C LEU A 4 -9.35 -16.82 12.43
N LYS A 5 -8.06 -17.01 12.71
CA LYS A 5 -7.46 -16.65 14.00
C LYS A 5 -7.00 -15.20 13.97
N LEU A 6 -7.35 -14.44 15.00
CA LEU A 6 -6.87 -13.06 15.16
C LEU A 6 -5.34 -13.07 15.32
N PRO A 7 -4.61 -12.21 14.60
CA PRO A 7 -3.16 -12.13 14.76
C PRO A 7 -2.77 -11.72 16.19
N PRO A 8 -1.62 -12.17 16.71
CA PRO A 8 -1.08 -11.71 17.98
C PRO A 8 -1.01 -10.17 18.04
N LYS A 9 -1.30 -9.58 19.21
CA LYS A 9 -1.34 -8.11 19.39
C LYS A 9 -0.04 -7.41 18.95
N GLY A 10 1.11 -8.05 19.14
CA GLY A 10 2.41 -7.52 18.72
C GLY A 10 2.56 -7.42 17.19
N GLU A 11 1.97 -8.35 16.45
CA GLU A 11 2.00 -8.34 14.97
C GLU A 11 1.06 -7.25 14.42
N ILE A 12 -0.10 -7.06 15.04
CA ILE A 12 -1.00 -5.96 14.67
C ILE A 12 -0.32 -4.60 14.92
N ALA A 13 0.39 -4.44 16.03
CA ALA A 13 1.12 -3.21 16.33
C ALA A 13 2.26 -2.96 15.31
N ALA A 14 3.05 -3.99 14.99
CA ALA A 14 4.08 -3.90 13.95
C ALA A 14 3.48 -3.57 12.58
N PHE A 15 2.31 -4.15 12.27
CA PHE A 15 1.57 -3.90 11.02
C PHE A 15 1.11 -2.47 10.90
N LEU A 16 0.50 -1.92 11.95
CA LEU A 16 0.06 -0.53 11.97
C LEU A 16 1.25 0.43 11.84
N LEU A 17 2.36 0.16 12.53
CA LEU A 17 3.59 0.94 12.37
C LEU A 17 4.12 0.88 10.93
N ALA A 18 4.15 -0.32 10.33
CA ALA A 18 4.60 -0.50 8.95
C ALA A 18 3.68 0.15 7.93
N PHE A 19 2.37 0.10 8.16
CA PHE A 19 1.37 0.76 7.35
C PHE A 19 1.51 2.29 7.41
N ILE A 20 1.66 2.86 8.61
CA ILE A 20 1.86 4.30 8.79
C ILE A 20 3.17 4.75 8.14
N ALA A 21 4.28 4.02 8.38
CA ALA A 21 5.57 4.33 7.79
C ALA A 21 5.55 4.20 6.25
N GLY A 22 4.86 3.17 5.72
CA GLY A 22 4.68 2.98 4.30
C GLY A 22 3.82 4.08 3.65
N ALA A 23 2.73 4.47 4.30
CA ALA A 23 1.89 5.58 3.85
C ALA A 23 2.67 6.91 3.85
N ALA A 24 3.46 7.16 4.90
CA ALA A 24 4.32 8.34 4.97
C ALA A 24 5.38 8.35 3.86
N ALA A 25 6.01 7.20 3.57
CA ALA A 25 6.99 7.07 2.49
C ALA A 25 6.34 7.29 1.11
N ALA A 26 5.17 6.69 0.87
CA ALA A 26 4.41 6.88 -0.36
C ALA A 26 4.01 8.34 -0.57
N GLY A 27 3.56 9.00 0.49
CA GLY A 27 3.21 10.42 0.51
C GLY A 27 4.42 11.33 0.28
N ALA A 28 5.57 11.02 0.90
CA ALA A 28 6.81 11.77 0.71
C ALA A 28 7.31 11.68 -0.73
N VAL A 29 7.30 10.49 -1.34
CA VAL A 29 7.66 10.30 -2.76
C VAL A 29 6.72 11.10 -3.67
N TYR A 30 5.42 11.07 -3.40
CA TYR A 30 4.45 11.85 -4.17
C TYR A 30 4.69 13.35 -4.02
N TYR A 31 4.84 13.84 -2.79
CA TYR A 31 4.98 15.26 -2.49
C TYR A 31 6.30 15.85 -3.02
N LEU A 32 7.43 15.17 -2.78
CA LEU A 32 8.73 15.56 -3.31
C LEU A 32 8.75 15.54 -4.83
N GLY A 33 8.10 14.53 -5.43
CA GLY A 33 7.90 14.45 -6.86
C GLY A 33 7.10 15.65 -7.39
N VAL A 34 5.91 15.92 -6.85
CA VAL A 34 5.06 17.04 -7.30
C VAL A 34 5.77 18.39 -7.16
N ILE A 35 6.46 18.65 -6.04
CA ILE A 35 7.22 19.89 -5.84
C ILE A 35 8.38 20.01 -6.83
N GLY A 36 9.14 18.93 -7.03
CA GLY A 36 10.27 18.91 -7.97
C GLY A 36 9.87 19.12 -9.43
N MET A 37 8.57 19.04 -9.75
CA MET A 37 8.04 19.15 -11.10
C MET A 37 7.29 20.45 -11.39
N LEU A 38 7.06 21.30 -10.39
CA LEU A 38 6.44 22.61 -10.58
C LEU A 38 7.24 23.43 -11.60
N GLY A 39 6.65 23.70 -12.78
CA GLY A 39 7.24 24.52 -13.83
C GLY A 39 8.01 23.77 -14.93
N THR A 40 8.03 22.43 -14.94
CA THR A 40 8.74 21.65 -15.97
C THR A 40 7.83 21.18 -17.12
N PRO A 41 8.17 21.45 -18.40
CA PRO A 41 7.49 20.86 -19.55
C PRO A 41 7.67 19.33 -19.55
N GLY A 42 6.57 18.58 -19.56
CA GLY A 42 6.58 17.10 -19.46
C GLY A 42 6.20 16.55 -18.08
N ALA A 43 5.88 17.40 -17.11
CA ALA A 43 5.46 17.02 -15.76
C ALA A 43 4.28 16.04 -15.69
N MET A 44 3.40 16.01 -16.70
CA MET A 44 2.28 15.04 -16.74
C MET A 44 2.74 13.57 -16.76
N ASN A 45 3.75 13.23 -17.55
CA ASN A 45 4.20 11.83 -17.69
C ASN A 45 4.92 11.32 -16.44
N VAL A 46 5.65 12.21 -15.78
CA VAL A 46 6.37 11.86 -14.55
C VAL A 46 5.45 11.91 -13.33
N GLY A 47 4.44 12.78 -13.33
CA GLY A 47 3.35 12.74 -12.33
C GLY A 47 2.66 11.38 -12.30
N TYR A 48 2.37 10.80 -13.47
CA TYR A 48 1.85 9.43 -13.58
C TYR A 48 2.84 8.39 -13.01
N LEU A 49 4.12 8.51 -13.36
CA LEU A 49 5.16 7.60 -12.86
C LEU A 49 5.29 7.65 -11.33
N LEU A 50 5.19 8.85 -10.75
CA LEU A 50 5.22 9.08 -9.30
C LEU A 50 3.99 8.48 -8.61
N THR A 51 2.80 8.63 -9.19
CA THR A 51 1.59 7.97 -8.70
C THR A 51 1.72 6.44 -8.70
N VAL A 52 2.38 5.88 -9.71
CA VAL A 52 2.67 4.44 -9.79
C VAL A 52 3.76 4.03 -8.80
N MET A 53 4.79 4.85 -8.58
CA MET A 53 5.93 4.54 -7.70
C MET A 53 5.62 4.73 -6.20
N SER A 54 4.72 5.64 -5.84
CA SER A 54 4.36 5.92 -4.43
C SER A 54 3.90 4.67 -3.66
N PRO A 55 2.97 3.84 -4.18
CA PRO A 55 2.60 2.58 -3.55
C PRO A 55 3.76 1.61 -3.37
N LEU A 56 4.72 1.58 -4.31
CA LEU A 56 5.90 0.72 -4.22
C LEU A 56 6.82 1.14 -3.07
N ALA A 57 6.99 2.44 -2.85
CA ALA A 57 7.76 2.95 -1.72
C ALA A 57 7.13 2.51 -0.38
N GLY A 58 5.80 2.60 -0.29
CA GLY A 58 5.07 2.14 0.89
C GLY A 58 5.21 0.63 1.13
N LEU A 59 5.07 -0.18 0.08
CA LEU A 59 5.27 -1.63 0.13
C LEU A 59 6.70 -2.02 0.47
N SER A 60 7.69 -1.24 0.04
CA SER A 60 9.11 -1.48 0.35
C SER A 60 9.40 -1.28 1.84
N VAL A 61 8.86 -0.20 2.43
CA VAL A 61 8.98 0.05 3.88
C VAL A 61 8.23 -1.03 4.67
N PHE A 62 7.06 -1.44 4.18
CA PHE A 62 6.32 -2.55 4.78
C PHE A 62 7.14 -3.84 4.77
N GLN A 63 7.76 -4.17 3.63
CA GLN A 63 8.63 -5.34 3.48
C GLN A 63 9.89 -5.25 4.34
N LEU A 64 10.45 -4.06 4.58
CA LEU A 64 11.60 -3.88 5.46
C LEU A 64 11.22 -4.15 6.92
N LEU A 65 10.04 -3.69 7.36
CA LEU A 65 9.59 -3.85 8.74
C LEU A 65 9.07 -5.27 9.03
N PHE A 66 8.32 -5.88 8.09
CA PHE A 66 7.81 -7.26 8.23
C PHE A 66 8.77 -8.33 7.75
N GLY A 67 9.62 -8.05 6.76
CA GLY A 67 10.60 -9.03 6.28
C GLY A 67 11.61 -9.42 7.36
N MET A 68 11.80 -8.59 8.39
CA MET A 68 12.61 -8.90 9.58
C MET A 68 11.95 -9.94 10.50
N THR A 69 10.62 -10.10 10.47
CA THR A 69 9.90 -11.08 11.30
C THR A 69 9.79 -12.46 10.64
N GLY A 70 10.47 -12.67 9.49
CA GLY A 70 10.53 -13.95 8.78
C GLY A 70 9.27 -14.30 7.99
N ARG A 71 8.13 -13.67 8.31
CA ARG A 71 6.86 -13.81 7.60
C ARG A 71 6.83 -12.89 6.38
N TRP A 72 6.24 -13.37 5.27
CA TRP A 72 6.13 -12.62 4.01
C TRP A 72 7.48 -12.11 3.47
N ARG A 73 8.52 -12.96 3.49
CA ARG A 73 9.85 -12.58 3.04
C ARG A 73 10.05 -12.88 1.54
N GLY A 74 10.60 -11.91 0.80
CA GLY A 74 11.07 -12.11 -0.57
C GLY A 74 9.96 -12.04 -1.64
N TRP A 75 10.14 -12.79 -2.73
CA TRP A 75 9.34 -12.63 -3.95
C TRP A 75 7.83 -12.91 -3.76
N ARG A 76 7.46 -13.77 -2.81
CA ARG A 76 6.05 -14.14 -2.53
C ARG A 76 5.24 -12.94 -2.03
N PHE A 77 5.84 -12.05 -1.25
CA PHE A 77 5.19 -10.81 -0.84
C PHE A 77 4.90 -9.93 -2.04
N TRP A 78 5.91 -9.67 -2.87
CA TRP A 78 5.76 -8.84 -4.05
C TRP A 78 4.73 -9.40 -5.04
N ALA A 79 4.68 -10.72 -5.21
CA ALA A 79 3.72 -11.38 -6.09
C ALA A 79 2.25 -11.20 -5.66
N VAL A 80 1.97 -10.93 -4.39
CA VAL A 80 0.61 -10.77 -3.87
C VAL A 80 0.29 -9.31 -3.54
N ALA A 81 1.23 -8.63 -2.87
CA ALA A 81 1.05 -7.26 -2.42
C ALA A 81 0.94 -6.28 -3.60
N LEU A 82 1.73 -6.46 -4.68
CA LEU A 82 1.63 -5.60 -5.85
C LEU A 82 0.26 -5.71 -6.54
N PRO A 83 -0.22 -6.89 -6.95
CA PRO A 83 -1.53 -6.99 -7.58
C PRO A 83 -2.65 -6.44 -6.70
N VAL A 84 -2.65 -6.77 -5.40
CA VAL A 84 -3.72 -6.32 -4.49
C VAL A 84 -3.74 -4.80 -4.37
N VAL A 85 -2.59 -4.16 -4.12
CA VAL A 85 -2.52 -2.71 -3.98
C VAL A 85 -2.87 -2.00 -5.29
N TYR A 86 -2.34 -2.46 -6.43
CA TYR A 86 -2.68 -1.85 -7.72
C TYR A 86 -4.13 -2.09 -8.13
N LEU A 87 -4.73 -3.24 -7.82
CA LEU A 87 -6.16 -3.48 -8.07
C LEU A 87 -7.04 -2.52 -7.27
N ILE A 88 -6.73 -2.32 -5.99
CA ILE A 88 -7.44 -1.37 -5.13
C ILE A 88 -7.33 0.05 -5.70
N ILE A 89 -6.11 0.50 -5.98
CA ILE A 89 -5.86 1.87 -6.46
C ILE A 89 -6.48 2.08 -7.84
N SER A 90 -6.28 1.15 -8.78
CA SER A 90 -6.80 1.26 -10.15
C SER A 90 -8.32 1.18 -10.17
N GLY A 91 -8.93 0.31 -9.36
CA GLY A 91 -10.39 0.21 -9.26
C GLY A 91 -11.01 1.51 -8.75
N LEU A 92 -10.44 2.10 -7.69
CA LEU A 92 -10.89 3.39 -7.16
C LEU A 92 -10.64 4.54 -8.14
N PHE A 93 -9.54 4.50 -8.88
CA PHE A 93 -9.24 5.48 -9.91
C PHE A 93 -10.27 5.43 -11.06
N VAL A 94 -10.65 4.23 -11.52
CA VAL A 94 -11.70 4.06 -12.53
C VAL A 94 -13.04 4.57 -12.03
N LEU A 95 -13.43 4.24 -10.79
CA LEU A 95 -14.67 4.75 -10.19
C LEU A 95 -14.66 6.27 -10.08
N ALA A 96 -13.50 6.87 -9.79
CA ALA A 96 -13.36 8.32 -9.74
C ALA A 96 -13.47 8.97 -11.13
N LEU A 97 -12.87 8.36 -12.16
CA LEU A 97 -12.99 8.83 -13.55
C LEU A 97 -14.43 8.73 -14.09
N GLN A 98 -15.20 7.74 -13.63
CA GLN A 98 -16.61 7.60 -13.96
C GLN A 98 -17.52 8.58 -13.19
N GLY A 99 -16.95 9.43 -12.32
CA GLY A 99 -17.71 10.37 -11.48
C GLY A 99 -18.48 9.69 -10.34
N MET A 100 -18.28 8.39 -10.10
CA MET A 100 -18.95 7.64 -9.03
C MET A 100 -18.30 7.86 -7.66
N LEU A 101 -17.06 8.35 -7.63
CA LEU A 101 -16.29 8.58 -6.41
C LEU A 101 -15.50 9.89 -6.51
N GLN A 102 -15.57 10.75 -5.49
CA GLN A 102 -14.73 11.94 -5.44
C GLN A 102 -13.27 11.54 -5.19
N MET A 103 -12.32 12.16 -5.90
CA MET A 103 -10.87 11.91 -5.72
C MET A 103 -10.40 12.13 -4.27
N THR A 104 -10.99 13.10 -3.58
CA THR A 104 -10.74 13.40 -2.16
C THR A 104 -11.16 12.25 -1.23
N VAL A 105 -12.12 11.42 -1.65
CA VAL A 105 -12.63 10.26 -0.91
C VAL A 105 -11.91 8.97 -1.35
N ALA A 106 -11.46 8.90 -2.60
CA ALA A 106 -10.75 7.74 -3.13
C ALA A 106 -9.47 7.41 -2.35
N LEU A 107 -8.71 8.43 -1.94
CA LEU A 107 -7.47 8.28 -1.16
C LEU A 107 -7.68 7.62 0.22
N PRO A 108 -8.55 8.13 1.11
CA PRO A 108 -8.81 7.48 2.39
C PRO A 108 -9.45 6.11 2.22
N VAL A 109 -10.31 5.89 1.21
CA VAL A 109 -10.88 4.57 0.91
C VAL A 109 -9.79 3.58 0.49
N ALA A 110 -8.85 3.98 -0.37
CA ALA A 110 -7.71 3.15 -0.75
C ALA A 110 -6.88 2.76 0.47
N ALA A 111 -6.59 3.71 1.36
CA ALA A 111 -5.84 3.46 2.58
C ALA A 111 -6.55 2.43 3.47
N VAL A 112 -7.87 2.56 3.67
CA VAL A 112 -8.67 1.61 4.45
C VAL A 112 -8.68 0.22 3.80
N LEU A 113 -8.86 0.13 2.48
CA LEU A 113 -8.87 -1.15 1.77
C LEU A 113 -7.51 -1.85 1.83
N VAL A 114 -6.40 -1.12 1.67
CA VAL A 114 -5.04 -1.68 1.81
C VAL A 114 -4.78 -2.12 3.25
N LEU A 115 -5.24 -1.36 4.24
CA LEU A 115 -5.15 -1.74 5.66
C LEU A 115 -5.91 -3.05 5.94
N LEU A 116 -7.16 -3.14 5.48
CA LEU A 116 -8.00 -4.32 5.64
C LEU A 116 -7.41 -5.54 4.91
N ALA A 117 -6.89 -5.35 3.70
CA ALA A 117 -6.23 -6.40 2.94
C ALA A 117 -4.97 -6.92 3.66
N GLY A 118 -4.21 -6.02 4.30
CA GLY A 118 -3.05 -6.41 5.10
C GLY A 118 -3.42 -7.13 6.39
N ILE A 119 -4.46 -6.69 7.11
CA ILE A 119 -5.00 -7.41 8.29
C ILE A 119 -5.49 -8.80 7.90
N TRP A 120 -6.19 -8.91 6.78
CA TRP A 120 -6.63 -10.18 6.22
C TRP A 120 -5.45 -11.07 5.80
N GLY A 121 -4.43 -10.50 5.16
CA GLY A 121 -3.20 -11.22 4.81
C GLY A 121 -2.48 -11.78 6.03
N LEU A 122 -2.45 -11.03 7.14
CA LEU A 122 -1.88 -11.49 8.41
C LEU A 122 -2.68 -12.64 9.03
N SER A 123 -4.02 -12.58 9.01
CA SER A 123 -4.86 -13.63 9.59
C SER A 123 -4.78 -14.96 8.81
N LEU A 124 -4.42 -14.90 7.53
CA LEU A 124 -4.21 -16.09 6.69
C LEU A 124 -2.84 -16.75 6.89
N THR A 125 -1.86 -16.04 7.44
CA THR A 125 -0.52 -16.62 7.70
C THR A 125 -0.42 -17.18 9.11
N GLN A 126 -0.40 -18.51 9.22
CA GLN A 126 -0.10 -19.22 10.46
C GLN A 126 1.34 -18.94 10.93
N PRO A 127 1.62 -18.95 12.25
CA PRO A 127 2.98 -19.02 12.75
C PRO A 127 3.57 -20.32 12.22
N GLN A 128 4.68 -20.22 11.48
CA GLN A 128 5.51 -21.40 11.29
C GLN A 128 6.28 -21.52 12.60
N ASP A 129 5.75 -22.35 13.49
CA ASP A 129 6.50 -22.88 14.64
C ASP A 129 7.70 -23.71 14.15
#